data_AF-A0A2A7SK37-F1
#
_entry.id   AF-A0A2A7SK37-F1
#
_cell.length_a   1.000
_cell.length_b   1.000
_cell.length_c   1.000
_cell.angle_alpha   90.00
_cell.angle_beta   90.00
_cell.angle_gamma   90.00
#
_symmetry.space_group_name_H-M   'P 1'
#
loop_
_entity.id
_entity.type
_entity.pdbx_description
1 polymer ?
#
loop_
_entity_poly.entity_id
_entity_poly.type
_entity_poly.pdbx_seq_one_letter_code
_entity_poly.pdbx_strand_id
1 'polypeptide(L)'
;MSACDESAGKPVYEGAASAESIGRSAFLYRPVSDLVGVGRIGAALARALARYTSSRSIAQSNGAHDANVLTVATLQRAQPGADLTLQPGLVFLLIASGEPRALQLGENVGSARRAIGLHTVAIVMHGAAADRETVRSATAGLAAAVDAIVVTPEFPQLSVLDSILRIYRTATGGDRAGIRKIAMPAGSEFLDLRGVFRAGSRGVLGVGLAAGPERIFQATSDAIETASETYLSTASGILVIACGAETLRLGEVASALYQVHARTRGDAEAVLASHYDERMGAFVRVTVVAAI
;
A
#
# COMPACT_ATOMS: atom_id res chain seq x y z
N MET A 1 -6.08 -12.03 -85.04
CA MET A 1 -5.35 -13.21 -85.56
C MET A 1 -4.69 -13.88 -84.38
N SER A 2 -5.01 -15.18 -84.17
CA SER A 2 -4.31 -16.19 -83.35
C SER A 2 -4.11 -15.95 -81.85
N ALA A 3 -4.37 -16.90 -80.94
CA ALA A 3 -4.90 -18.26 -81.05
C ALA A 3 -5.37 -18.74 -79.67
N CYS A 4 -6.36 -19.64 -79.69
CA CYS A 4 -6.84 -20.47 -78.59
C CYS A 4 -5.95 -21.72 -78.38
N ASP A 5 -6.04 -22.29 -77.17
CA ASP A 5 -5.96 -23.71 -76.72
C ASP A 5 -5.18 -23.77 -75.39
N GLU A 6 -5.72 -24.15 -74.21
CA GLU A 6 -6.62 -25.23 -73.77
C GLU A 6 -5.93 -26.60 -73.60
N SER A 7 -6.35 -27.33 -72.55
CA SER A 7 -5.99 -28.69 -72.07
C SER A 7 -4.89 -28.77 -70.99
N ALA A 8 -5.16 -28.89 -69.68
CA ALA A 8 -5.93 -29.87 -68.88
C ALA A 8 -5.01 -30.87 -68.13
N GLY A 9 -5.20 -30.99 -66.81
CA GLY A 9 -4.45 -31.93 -65.96
C GLY A 9 -4.88 -31.98 -64.49
N LYS A 10 -6.13 -32.43 -64.24
CA LYS A 10 -6.75 -33.04 -63.04
C LYS A 10 -6.50 -32.50 -61.59
N PRO A 11 -7.54 -32.53 -60.73
CA PRO A 11 -7.44 -32.19 -59.31
C PRO A 11 -7.12 -33.43 -58.44
N VAL A 12 -6.33 -33.24 -57.38
CA VAL A 12 -6.23 -34.19 -56.26
C VAL A 12 -6.41 -33.41 -54.95
N TYR A 13 -7.38 -33.88 -54.17
CA TYR A 13 -7.71 -33.48 -52.80
C TYR A 13 -6.66 -33.98 -51.82
N GLU A 14 -6.24 -33.17 -50.85
CA GLU A 14 -6.13 -33.56 -49.43
C GLU A 14 -5.79 -32.35 -48.54
N GLY A 15 -6.39 -32.30 -47.35
CA GLY A 15 -5.97 -31.41 -46.25
C GLY A 15 -6.97 -30.33 -45.87
N ALA A 16 -8.08 -30.75 -45.25
CA ALA A 16 -8.97 -29.87 -44.50
C ALA A 16 -8.20 -29.17 -43.37
N ALA A 17 -8.02 -27.85 -43.47
CA ALA A 17 -7.68 -27.00 -42.34
C ALA A 17 -8.94 -26.27 -41.90
N SER A 18 -9.53 -26.79 -40.83
CA SER A 18 -10.68 -26.24 -40.13
C SER A 18 -10.50 -24.74 -39.87
N ALA A 19 -11.52 -23.97 -40.24
CA ALA A 19 -11.69 -22.60 -39.83
C ALA A 19 -11.89 -22.55 -38.31
N GLU A 20 -10.82 -22.32 -37.54
CA GLU A 20 -10.94 -21.94 -36.14
C GLU A 20 -11.25 -20.46 -36.03
N SER A 21 -12.48 -20.19 -35.63
CA SER A 21 -12.94 -18.89 -35.14
C SER A 21 -12.12 -18.52 -33.90
N ILE A 22 -11.08 -17.70 -34.07
CA ILE A 22 -10.32 -17.17 -32.94
C ILE A 22 -11.20 -16.16 -32.22
N GLY A 23 -11.74 -16.64 -31.10
CA GLY A 23 -12.59 -15.89 -30.18
C GLY A 23 -11.92 -14.60 -29.74
N ARG A 24 -12.72 -13.53 -29.73
CA ARG A 24 -12.43 -12.27 -29.06
C ARG A 24 -12.22 -12.52 -27.56
N SER A 25 -10.99 -12.86 -27.16
CA SER A 25 -10.60 -12.98 -25.75
C SER A 25 -10.22 -11.61 -25.21
N ALA A 26 -10.94 -11.20 -24.17
CA ALA A 26 -10.85 -9.92 -23.48
C ALA A 26 -9.42 -9.49 -23.12
N PHE A 27 -9.12 -8.22 -23.38
CA PHE A 27 -7.94 -7.52 -22.90
C PHE A 27 -7.96 -7.45 -21.37
N LEU A 28 -7.13 -8.25 -20.71
CA LEU A 28 -6.93 -8.17 -19.26
C LEU A 28 -5.74 -7.25 -18.95
N TYR A 29 -6.06 -6.01 -18.60
CA TYR A 29 -5.15 -5.05 -17.98
C TYR A 29 -4.72 -5.57 -16.60
N ARG A 30 -3.42 -5.82 -16.38
CA ARG A 30 -2.88 -6.17 -15.05
C ARG A 30 -2.40 -4.90 -14.32
N PRO A 31 -2.70 -4.72 -13.03
CA PRO A 31 -2.32 -3.52 -12.31
C PRO A 31 -0.80 -3.41 -12.16
N VAL A 32 -0.27 -2.19 -12.37
CA VAL A 32 1.06 -1.79 -11.90
C VAL A 32 1.11 -2.09 -10.41
N SER A 33 2.12 -2.82 -9.93
CA SER A 33 2.25 -3.09 -8.50
C SER A 33 2.25 -1.75 -7.75
N ASP A 34 1.32 -1.60 -6.83
CA ASP A 34 1.21 -0.44 -5.92
C ASP A 34 2.41 -0.31 -4.98
N LEU A 35 3.38 -1.22 -5.05
CA LEU A 35 4.63 -1.22 -4.27
C LEU A 35 5.85 -1.15 -5.20
N VAL A 36 6.70 -0.15 -5.00
CA VAL A 36 7.95 0.03 -5.75
C VAL A 36 9.13 0.09 -4.78
N GLY A 37 10.06 -0.84 -4.92
CA GLY A 37 11.35 -0.77 -4.25
C GLY A 37 12.35 0.06 -5.04
N VAL A 38 12.93 1.08 -4.42
CA VAL A 38 13.92 1.97 -5.03
C VAL A 38 15.29 1.72 -4.39
N GLY A 39 16.34 1.68 -5.21
CA GLY A 39 17.68 1.30 -4.75
C GLY A 39 17.82 -0.20 -4.48
N ARG A 40 18.97 -0.61 -3.93
CA ARG A 40 19.24 -2.04 -3.70
C ARG A 40 18.42 -2.56 -2.53
N ILE A 41 18.40 -1.81 -1.43
CA ILE A 41 17.73 -2.22 -0.19
C ILE A 41 16.22 -2.20 -0.40
N GLY A 42 15.69 -1.11 -0.95
CA GLY A 42 14.26 -0.99 -1.27
C GLY A 42 13.77 -2.10 -2.21
N ALA A 43 14.50 -2.42 -3.28
CA ALA A 43 14.13 -3.49 -4.20
C ALA A 43 14.22 -4.90 -3.57
N ALA A 44 15.21 -5.15 -2.71
CA ALA A 44 15.30 -6.40 -1.96
C ALA A 44 14.10 -6.57 -1.02
N LEU A 45 13.76 -5.51 -0.28
CA LEU A 45 12.65 -5.49 0.66
C LEU A 45 11.30 -5.63 -0.04
N ALA A 46 11.08 -4.93 -1.16
CA ALA A 46 9.85 -5.05 -1.96
C ALA A 46 9.63 -6.50 -2.43
N ARG A 47 10.68 -7.19 -2.89
CA ARG A 47 10.61 -8.60 -3.27
C ARG A 47 10.32 -9.52 -2.09
N ALA A 48 10.97 -9.26 -0.94
CA ALA A 48 10.74 -10.04 0.27
C ALA A 48 9.30 -9.88 0.77
N LEU A 49 8.79 -8.64 0.77
CA LEU A 49 7.43 -8.31 1.18
C LEU A 49 6.39 -8.90 0.22
N ALA A 50 6.62 -8.81 -1.09
CA ALA A 50 5.74 -9.44 -2.09
C ALA A 50 5.64 -10.96 -1.90
N ARG A 51 6.76 -11.64 -1.57
CA ARG A 51 6.72 -13.07 -1.22
C ARG A 51 5.97 -13.33 0.07
N TYR A 52 6.24 -12.55 1.11
CA TYR A 52 5.58 -12.67 2.41
C TYR A 52 4.06 -12.52 2.32
N THR A 53 3.58 -11.49 1.61
CA THR A 53 2.14 -11.26 1.42
C THR A 53 1.50 -12.34 0.56
N SER A 54 2.19 -12.80 -0.49
CA SER A 54 1.72 -13.91 -1.33
C SER A 54 1.61 -15.21 -0.53
N SER A 55 2.60 -15.55 0.30
CA SER A 55 2.56 -16.74 1.17
C SER A 55 1.44 -16.67 2.21
N ARG A 56 1.14 -15.48 2.74
CA ARG A 56 0.01 -15.28 3.67
C ARG A 56 -1.34 -15.36 2.97
N SER A 57 -1.43 -14.82 1.75
CA SER A 57 -2.60 -14.99 0.88
C SER A 57 -2.83 -16.46 0.58
N ILE A 58 -1.78 -17.25 0.35
CA ILE A 58 -1.88 -18.70 0.15
C ILE A 58 -2.32 -19.43 1.44
N ALA A 59 -1.80 -19.03 2.60
CA ALA A 59 -2.22 -19.57 3.89
C ALA A 59 -3.69 -19.23 4.24
N GLN A 60 -4.19 -18.08 3.78
CA GLN A 60 -5.61 -17.72 3.83
C GLN A 60 -6.42 -18.35 2.68
N SER A 61 -5.78 -18.72 1.56
CA SER A 61 -6.42 -19.33 0.38
C SER A 61 -6.54 -20.85 0.44
N ASN A 62 -6.36 -21.48 1.61
CA ASN A 62 -7.03 -22.75 1.88
C ASN A 62 -8.57 -22.59 1.94
N GLY A 63 -9.09 -21.37 1.72
CA GLY A 63 -10.30 -21.15 0.94
C GLY A 63 -10.06 -20.20 -0.25
N ALA A 64 -10.10 -20.73 -1.47
CA ALA A 64 -10.29 -20.07 -2.78
C ALA A 64 -9.12 -19.27 -3.46
N HIS A 65 -8.45 -19.99 -4.38
CA HIS A 65 -8.01 -19.70 -5.77
C HIS A 65 -7.06 -18.55 -6.18
N ASP A 66 -5.93 -19.03 -6.74
CA ASP A 66 -5.12 -18.60 -7.89
C ASP A 66 -4.08 -17.45 -7.83
N ALA A 67 -2.83 -17.87 -8.07
CA ALA A 67 -1.59 -17.12 -8.12
C ALA A 67 -1.10 -16.90 -9.56
N ASN A 68 -0.36 -15.81 -9.85
CA ASN A 68 0.58 -15.80 -10.98
C ASN A 68 1.68 -14.73 -10.84
N VAL A 69 2.95 -15.14 -10.91
CA VAL A 69 4.19 -14.33 -10.83
C VAL A 69 4.84 -14.22 -12.22
N LEU A 70 5.34 -13.04 -12.64
CA LEU A 70 6.04 -12.84 -13.92
C LEU A 70 7.34 -12.01 -13.78
N THR A 71 8.35 -12.35 -14.59
CA THR A 71 9.77 -11.93 -14.53
C THR A 71 10.14 -10.81 -15.54
N VAL A 72 11.35 -10.27 -15.41
CA VAL A 72 11.89 -8.94 -15.82
C VAL A 72 11.99 -8.62 -17.34
N ALA A 73 11.63 -9.51 -18.27
CA ALA A 73 11.94 -9.30 -19.70
C ALA A 73 10.99 -8.36 -20.49
N THR A 74 9.88 -7.89 -19.92
CA THR A 74 8.81 -7.19 -20.67
C THR A 74 8.86 -5.65 -20.64
N LEU A 75 9.90 -5.03 -20.08
CA LEU A 75 9.93 -3.57 -19.87
C LEU A 75 10.19 -2.70 -21.12
N GLN A 76 10.31 -3.26 -22.33
CA GLN A 76 10.89 -2.49 -23.46
C GLN A 76 9.99 -2.22 -24.68
N ARG A 77 8.69 -2.46 -24.63
CA ARG A 77 7.75 -1.91 -25.62
C ARG A 77 6.46 -1.42 -24.97
N ALA A 78 6.48 -0.16 -24.55
CA ALA A 78 5.28 0.55 -24.14
C ALA A 78 5.04 1.71 -25.13
N GLN A 79 3.97 1.61 -25.92
CA GLN A 79 3.28 2.76 -26.50
C GLN A 79 1.82 2.77 -26.02
N PRO A 80 1.19 3.95 -25.90
CA PRO A 80 0.04 4.17 -25.05
C PRO A 80 -1.27 3.79 -25.76
N GLY A 81 -2.07 2.93 -25.12
CA GLY A 81 -3.46 2.67 -25.48
C GLY A 81 -4.39 3.10 -24.35
N ALA A 82 -5.50 3.75 -24.71
CA ALA A 82 -6.46 4.36 -23.81
C ALA A 82 -7.35 3.31 -23.11
N ASP A 83 -7.05 3.01 -21.84
CA ASP A 83 -8.03 2.49 -20.89
C ASP A 83 -7.62 2.95 -19.47
N LEU A 84 -8.33 3.94 -18.92
CA LEU A 84 -7.90 4.79 -17.79
C LEU A 84 -8.61 4.47 -16.46
N THR A 85 -9.13 3.26 -16.25
CA THR A 85 -10.09 3.01 -15.14
C THR A 85 -9.66 2.07 -14.01
N LEU A 86 -8.42 1.55 -13.98
CA LEU A 86 -7.91 0.82 -12.79
C LEU A 86 -6.41 1.07 -12.53
N GLN A 87 -6.03 2.34 -12.46
CA GLN A 87 -4.74 2.71 -11.86
C GLN A 87 -4.87 2.58 -10.33
N PRO A 88 -3.90 1.96 -9.63
CA PRO A 88 -3.90 2.00 -8.17
C PRO A 88 -3.80 3.47 -7.75
N GLY A 89 -4.84 4.01 -7.09
CA GLY A 89 -4.87 5.39 -6.64
C GLY A 89 -3.81 5.74 -5.58
N LEU A 90 -3.05 4.74 -5.14
CA LEU A 90 -1.98 4.81 -4.16
C LEU A 90 -0.77 3.99 -4.63
N VAL A 91 0.43 4.55 -4.45
CA VAL A 91 1.70 3.86 -4.66
C VAL A 91 2.62 4.03 -3.46
N PHE A 92 3.31 2.96 -3.10
CA PHE A 92 4.31 2.92 -2.05
C PHE A 92 5.71 2.92 -2.64
N LEU A 93 6.59 3.76 -2.11
CA LEU A 93 8.02 3.73 -2.39
C LEU A 93 8.74 3.15 -1.18
N LEU A 94 9.48 2.05 -1.34
CA LEU A 94 10.40 1.56 -0.31
C LEU A 94 11.79 2.06 -0.63
N ILE A 95 12.36 2.88 0.24
CA ILE A 95 13.65 3.55 0.00
C ILE A 95 14.50 3.50 1.26
N ALA A 96 15.78 3.16 1.12
CA ALA A 96 16.72 3.35 2.22
C ALA A 96 17.33 4.76 2.13
N SER A 97 17.28 5.52 3.22
CA SER A 97 17.84 6.87 3.29
C SER A 97 19.36 6.90 3.07
N GLY A 98 20.05 5.81 3.42
CA GLY A 98 21.48 5.63 3.18
C GLY A 98 21.86 5.43 1.71
N GLU A 99 20.91 5.44 0.78
CA GLU A 99 21.14 5.38 -0.66
C GLU A 99 20.74 6.72 -1.32
N PRO A 100 21.60 7.76 -1.37
CA PRO A 100 21.25 9.09 -1.90
C PRO A 100 20.70 9.08 -3.33
N ARG A 101 21.26 8.22 -4.19
CA ARG A 101 20.74 8.02 -5.56
C ARG A 101 19.33 7.41 -5.57
N ALA A 102 19.00 6.58 -4.58
CA ALA A 102 17.66 6.02 -4.45
C ALA A 102 16.65 7.05 -3.96
N LEU A 103 17.05 7.97 -3.07
CA LEU A 103 16.23 9.12 -2.67
C LEU A 103 15.90 10.01 -3.86
N GLN A 104 16.91 10.39 -4.65
CA GLN A 104 16.72 11.18 -5.88
C GLN A 104 15.85 10.46 -6.92
N LEU A 105 16.01 9.14 -7.06
CA LEU A 105 15.14 8.36 -7.94
C LEU A 105 13.70 8.31 -7.40
N GLY A 106 13.54 8.18 -6.08
CA GLY A 106 12.25 8.24 -5.40
C GLY A 106 11.54 9.58 -5.61
N GLU A 107 12.28 10.69 -5.57
CA GLU A 107 11.79 12.03 -5.89
C GLU A 107 11.22 12.07 -7.30
N ASN A 108 12.01 11.66 -8.30
CA ASN A 108 11.57 11.65 -9.69
C ASN A 108 10.31 10.79 -9.89
N VAL A 109 10.27 9.62 -9.26
CA VAL A 109 9.11 8.71 -9.32
C VAL A 109 7.90 9.32 -8.62
N GLY A 110 8.07 9.94 -7.46
CA GLY A 110 7.02 10.63 -6.72
C GLY A 110 6.44 11.79 -7.50
N SER A 111 7.28 12.69 -8.00
CA SER A 111 6.87 13.83 -8.83
C SER A 111 6.12 13.39 -10.09
N ALA A 112 6.62 12.36 -10.78
CA ALA A 112 5.96 11.82 -11.98
C ALA A 112 4.58 11.25 -11.65
N ARG A 113 4.44 10.54 -10.53
CA ARG A 113 3.16 9.96 -10.08
C ARG A 113 2.16 10.99 -9.61
N ARG A 114 2.64 11.99 -8.86
CA ARG A 114 1.85 13.13 -8.42
C ARG A 114 1.32 13.91 -9.62
N ALA A 115 2.13 14.10 -10.66
CA ALA A 115 1.73 14.79 -11.90
C ALA A 115 0.58 14.10 -12.64
N ILE A 116 0.46 12.77 -12.52
CA ILE A 116 -0.66 12.00 -13.09
C ILE A 116 -1.79 11.73 -12.08
N GLY A 117 -1.76 12.39 -10.91
CA GLY A 117 -2.81 12.34 -9.90
C GLY A 117 -2.86 11.05 -9.07
N LEU A 118 -1.74 10.35 -8.94
CA LEU A 118 -1.59 9.21 -8.04
C LEU A 118 -1.02 9.66 -6.69
N HIS A 119 -1.60 9.15 -5.60
CA HIS A 119 -1.04 9.37 -4.28
C HIS A 119 0.17 8.48 -4.03
N THR A 120 1.20 9.03 -3.41
CA THR A 120 2.48 8.36 -3.16
C THR A 120 2.84 8.42 -1.68
N VAL A 121 3.08 7.27 -1.07
CA VAL A 121 3.59 7.14 0.30
C VAL A 121 5.01 6.58 0.22
N ALA A 122 6.00 7.34 0.70
CA ALA A 122 7.36 6.85 0.82
C ALA A 122 7.59 6.23 2.20
N ILE A 123 7.89 4.95 2.23
CA ILE A 123 8.41 4.25 3.41
C ILE A 123 9.94 4.33 3.34
N VAL A 124 10.51 5.11 4.26
CA VAL A 124 11.94 5.39 4.32
C VAL A 124 12.58 4.58 5.45
N MET A 125 13.42 3.62 5.11
CA MET A 125 14.24 2.91 6.08
C MET A 125 15.44 3.78 6.46
N HIS A 126 15.56 4.13 7.74
CA HIS A 126 16.67 4.93 8.27
C HIS A 126 17.21 4.31 9.56
N GLY A 127 18.53 4.39 9.75
CA GLY A 127 19.20 3.93 10.98
C GLY A 127 18.61 4.57 12.25
N ALA A 128 18.54 3.82 13.34
CA ALA A 128 17.95 4.29 14.60
C ALA A 128 18.80 5.37 15.31
N ALA A 129 20.08 5.49 14.98
CA ALA A 129 21.00 6.43 15.64
C ALA A 129 20.85 7.90 15.18
N ALA A 130 20.29 8.13 13.99
CA ALA A 130 20.11 9.49 13.48
C ALA A 130 18.93 10.18 14.17
N ASP A 131 19.11 11.44 14.59
CA ASP A 131 18.01 12.22 15.12
C ASP A 131 16.94 12.53 14.04
N ARG A 132 15.78 13.03 14.47
CA ARG A 132 14.64 13.32 13.58
C ARG A 132 14.99 14.37 12.52
N GLU A 133 15.81 15.35 12.86
CA GLU A 133 16.16 16.47 11.97
C GLU A 133 17.09 16.01 10.85
N THR A 134 18.05 15.14 11.17
CA THR A 134 18.93 14.48 10.21
C THR A 134 18.14 13.71 9.18
N VAL A 135 17.12 12.94 9.60
CA VAL A 135 16.27 12.20 8.67
C VAL A 135 15.41 13.12 7.82
N ARG A 136 14.84 14.18 8.42
CA ARG A 136 14.07 15.20 7.68
C ARG A 136 14.90 15.87 6.62
N SER A 137 16.09 16.33 6.97
CA SER A 137 17.04 16.93 6.04
C SER A 137 17.41 15.97 4.90
N ALA A 138 17.74 14.72 5.23
CA ALA A 138 18.08 13.70 4.24
C ALA A 138 16.92 13.35 3.29
N THR A 139 15.67 13.58 3.70
CA THR A 139 14.47 13.23 2.93
C THR A 139 13.71 14.45 2.39
N ALA A 140 14.26 15.66 2.52
CA ALA A 140 13.56 16.90 2.19
C ALA A 140 13.13 16.98 0.72
N GLY A 141 14.00 16.57 -0.21
CA GLY A 141 13.65 16.51 -1.63
C GLY A 141 12.50 15.54 -1.89
N LEU A 142 12.58 14.33 -1.31
CA LEU A 142 11.53 13.32 -1.38
C LEU A 142 10.21 13.82 -0.80
N ALA A 143 10.25 14.54 0.33
CA ALA A 143 9.07 15.08 1.00
C ALA A 143 8.29 16.05 0.10
N ALA A 144 8.99 16.85 -0.71
CA ALA A 144 8.35 17.74 -1.69
C ALA A 144 7.70 16.99 -2.87
N ALA A 145 8.08 15.73 -3.11
CA ALA A 145 7.65 14.94 -4.26
C ALA A 145 6.52 13.95 -3.97
N VAL A 146 6.27 13.60 -2.70
CA VAL A 146 5.30 12.57 -2.30
C VAL A 146 4.17 13.14 -1.42
N ASP A 147 3.13 12.36 -1.16
CA ASP A 147 2.01 12.76 -0.29
C ASP A 147 2.29 12.48 1.19
N ALA A 148 3.09 11.46 1.50
CA ALA A 148 3.49 11.15 2.88
C ALA A 148 4.86 10.47 2.96
N ILE A 149 5.57 10.70 4.07
CA ILE A 149 6.78 9.98 4.44
C ILE A 149 6.56 9.24 5.75
N VAL A 150 6.84 7.94 5.74
CA VAL A 150 6.85 7.06 6.91
C VAL A 150 8.25 6.54 7.12
N VAL A 151 8.92 6.98 8.17
CA VAL A 151 10.27 6.52 8.51
C VAL A 151 10.16 5.28 9.38
N THR A 152 10.81 4.20 8.97
CA THR A 152 10.93 2.96 9.74
C THR A 152 12.39 2.72 10.10
N PRO A 153 12.70 1.77 10.99
CA PRO A 153 14.09 1.32 11.16
C PRO A 153 14.70 0.88 9.83
N GLU A 154 16.01 0.79 9.81
CA GLU A 154 16.79 0.32 8.66
C GLU A 154 16.39 -1.09 8.21
N PHE A 155 16.09 -1.96 9.18
CA PHE A 155 15.70 -3.36 8.96
C PHE A 155 14.36 -3.68 9.64
N PRO A 156 13.24 -3.16 9.11
CA PRO A 156 11.93 -3.41 9.69
C PRO A 156 11.48 -4.85 9.37
N GLN A 157 10.75 -5.48 10.29
CA GLN A 157 10.15 -6.77 9.99
C GLN A 157 9.06 -6.64 8.91
N LEU A 158 8.92 -7.68 8.07
CA LEU A 158 7.93 -7.68 6.99
C LEU A 158 6.48 -7.58 7.50
N SER A 159 6.19 -8.08 8.71
CA SER A 159 4.88 -7.96 9.37
C SER A 159 4.50 -6.52 9.71
N VAL A 160 5.47 -5.72 10.17
CA VAL A 160 5.30 -4.29 10.44
C VAL A 160 5.03 -3.55 9.14
N LEU A 161 5.85 -3.80 8.12
CA LEU A 161 5.65 -3.19 6.80
C LEU A 161 4.30 -3.54 6.21
N ASP A 162 3.90 -4.82 6.23
CA ASP A 162 2.58 -5.25 5.77
C ASP A 162 1.46 -4.51 6.51
N SER A 163 1.58 -4.36 7.83
CA SER A 163 0.60 -3.62 8.65
C SER A 163 0.51 -2.15 8.22
N ILE A 164 1.65 -1.48 8.02
CA ILE A 164 1.70 -0.09 7.54
C ILE A 164 1.08 0.02 6.14
N LEU A 165 1.46 -0.86 5.20
CA LEU A 165 0.85 -0.86 3.86
C LEU A 165 -0.66 -1.06 3.93
N ARG A 166 -1.13 -1.97 4.78
CA ARG A 166 -2.55 -2.24 4.97
C ARG A 166 -3.29 -1.07 5.58
N ILE A 167 -2.70 -0.29 6.48
CA ILE A 167 -3.28 0.98 6.96
C ILE A 167 -3.56 1.87 5.77
N TYR A 168 -2.54 2.20 4.98
CA TYR A 168 -2.66 3.16 3.89
C TYR A 168 -3.56 2.62 2.76
N ARG A 169 -3.55 1.31 2.50
CA ARG A 169 -4.49 0.66 1.56
C ARG A 169 -5.93 0.67 2.09
N THR A 170 -6.15 0.45 3.37
CA THR A 170 -7.50 0.55 3.96
C THR A 170 -7.94 2.01 3.98
N ALA A 171 -6.99 2.93 4.17
CA ALA A 171 -7.23 4.35 4.09
C ALA A 171 -7.65 4.77 2.68
N THR A 172 -6.98 4.29 1.64
CA THR A 172 -7.13 4.69 0.21
C THR A 172 -7.98 3.76 -0.65
N GLY A 173 -8.33 2.59 -0.15
CA GLY A 173 -9.15 1.58 -0.78
C GLY A 173 -10.59 1.75 -0.35
N GLY A 174 -11.38 2.39 -1.22
CA GLY A 174 -12.82 2.31 -1.15
C GLY A 174 -13.23 0.83 -1.23
N ASP A 175 -14.19 0.46 -0.40
CA ASP A 175 -14.89 -0.81 -0.52
C ASP A 175 -15.42 -0.98 -1.97
N ARG A 176 -15.64 -2.22 -2.39
CA ARG A 176 -15.96 -2.70 -3.76
C ARG A 176 -17.19 -2.06 -4.43
N ALA A 177 -17.79 -1.02 -3.85
CA ALA A 177 -19.07 -0.41 -4.19
C ALA A 177 -18.99 0.94 -4.94
N GLY A 178 -17.89 1.23 -5.66
CA GLY A 178 -17.90 2.29 -6.68
C GLY A 178 -17.84 3.74 -6.18
N ILE A 179 -17.24 4.00 -5.01
CA ILE A 179 -17.06 5.37 -4.49
C ILE A 179 -15.68 5.94 -4.88
N ARG A 180 -15.70 7.15 -5.44
CA ARG A 180 -14.62 7.85 -6.16
C ARG A 180 -13.55 8.47 -5.23
N LYS A 181 -12.26 8.31 -5.63
CA LYS A 181 -10.99 9.01 -5.27
C LYS A 181 -10.72 9.47 -3.83
N ILE A 182 -9.98 8.68 -3.04
CA ILE A 182 -9.59 8.97 -1.65
C ILE A 182 -8.58 10.12 -1.52
N ALA A 183 -8.88 11.09 -0.66
CA ALA A 183 -7.95 12.11 -0.19
C ALA A 183 -7.07 11.43 0.85
N MET A 184 -5.76 11.42 0.61
CA MET A 184 -4.77 10.92 1.56
C MET A 184 -4.90 11.61 2.92
N PRO A 185 -4.54 10.93 4.03
CA PRO A 185 -4.10 11.53 5.30
C PRO A 185 -3.66 12.99 5.21
N ALA A 186 -4.59 13.94 5.33
CA ALA A 186 -4.26 15.33 5.57
C ALA A 186 -3.85 15.43 7.04
N GLY A 187 -2.62 14.96 7.33
CA GLY A 187 -2.14 14.73 8.69
C GLY A 187 -1.00 13.71 8.90
N SER A 188 -0.15 13.40 7.92
CA SER A 188 1.15 12.78 8.21
C SER A 188 2.27 13.25 7.28
N GLU A 189 2.53 14.56 7.28
CA GLU A 189 3.81 15.05 6.79
C GLU A 189 4.90 14.66 7.80
N PHE A 190 5.63 13.60 7.45
CA PHE A 190 6.72 12.97 8.20
C PHE A 190 6.30 12.25 9.50
N LEU A 191 5.99 10.97 9.37
CA LEU A 191 5.74 10.04 10.47
C LEU A 191 7.01 9.24 10.80
N ASP A 192 7.63 9.50 11.95
CA ASP A 192 8.80 8.74 12.41
C ASP A 192 8.37 7.60 13.34
N LEU A 193 8.50 6.37 12.85
CA LEU A 193 8.08 5.16 13.53
C LEU A 193 9.26 4.38 14.14
N ARG A 194 10.49 4.90 14.07
CA ARG A 194 11.70 4.20 14.53
C ARG A 194 11.71 3.91 16.04
N GLY A 195 11.12 4.81 16.84
CA GLY A 195 10.99 4.62 18.29
C GLY A 195 10.01 3.49 18.64
N VAL A 196 8.84 3.53 18.01
CA VAL A 196 7.73 2.58 18.21
C VAL A 196 8.07 1.17 17.70
N PHE A 197 8.56 1.07 16.46
CA PHE A 197 8.86 -0.21 15.84
C PHE A 197 10.36 -0.38 15.84
N ARG A 198 10.92 -1.05 16.85
CA ARG A 198 12.37 -1.36 16.86
C ARG A 198 12.69 -2.52 15.93
N ALA A 199 13.94 -2.62 15.50
CA ALA A 199 14.39 -3.75 14.69
C ALA A 199 14.08 -5.07 15.42
N GLY A 200 13.39 -5.99 14.73
CA GLY A 200 12.97 -7.27 15.32
C GLY A 200 11.59 -7.28 16.00
N SER A 201 10.90 -6.14 16.11
CA SER A 201 9.50 -6.11 16.57
C SER A 201 8.55 -6.63 15.50
N ARG A 202 7.55 -7.42 15.90
CA ARG A 202 6.45 -7.87 15.04
C ARG A 202 5.32 -6.86 15.11
N GLY A 203 4.67 -6.61 13.98
CA GLY A 203 3.48 -5.76 13.91
C GLY A 203 2.19 -6.56 13.98
N VAL A 204 1.25 -6.12 14.82
CA VAL A 204 -0.15 -6.58 14.82
C VAL A 204 -1.05 -5.38 14.50
N LEU A 205 -2.04 -5.57 13.63
CA LEU A 205 -2.95 -4.53 13.14
C LEU A 205 -4.38 -4.80 13.65
N GLY A 206 -5.00 -3.79 14.24
CA GLY A 206 -6.42 -3.75 14.54
C GLY A 206 -7.10 -2.55 13.89
N VAL A 207 -8.36 -2.70 13.50
CA VAL A 207 -9.16 -1.67 12.82
C VAL A 207 -10.59 -1.72 13.36
N GLY A 208 -11.15 -0.55 13.67
CA GLY A 208 -12.55 -0.39 14.03
C GLY A 208 -13.17 0.80 13.33
N LEU A 209 -14.48 0.74 13.10
CA LEU A 209 -15.27 1.74 12.38
C LEU A 209 -16.62 1.90 13.09
N ALA A 210 -16.97 3.12 13.48
CA ALA A 210 -18.26 3.39 14.09
C ALA A 210 -18.78 4.78 13.76
N ALA A 211 -20.05 5.03 14.04
CA ALA A 211 -20.73 6.31 13.89
C ALA A 211 -21.61 6.60 15.12
N GLY A 212 -22.14 7.83 15.20
CA GLY A 212 -22.97 8.25 16.32
C GLY A 212 -22.20 8.95 17.46
N PRO A 213 -22.85 9.19 18.62
CA PRO A 213 -22.27 9.98 19.71
C PRO A 213 -21.01 9.35 20.34
N GLU A 214 -21.00 8.02 20.50
CA GLU A 214 -19.90 7.25 21.08
C GLU A 214 -18.99 6.61 20.02
N ARG A 215 -19.01 7.14 18.78
CA ARG A 215 -18.29 6.55 17.63
C ARG A 215 -16.81 6.31 17.90
N ILE A 216 -16.15 7.22 18.62
CA ILE A 216 -14.72 7.07 18.88
C ILE A 216 -14.44 5.93 19.86
N PHE A 217 -15.26 5.78 20.90
CA PHE A 217 -15.13 4.72 21.88
C PHE A 217 -15.39 3.36 21.25
N GLN A 218 -16.46 3.25 20.45
CA GLN A 218 -16.79 1.98 19.79
C GLN A 218 -15.72 1.62 18.75
N ALA A 219 -15.34 2.55 17.88
CA ALA A 219 -14.31 2.28 16.87
C ALA A 219 -12.96 1.90 17.51
N THR A 220 -12.61 2.50 18.65
CA THR A 220 -11.38 2.16 19.37
C THR A 220 -11.47 0.78 20.03
N SER A 221 -12.61 0.44 20.63
CA SER A 221 -12.83 -0.88 21.24
C SER A 221 -12.72 -1.99 20.20
N ASP A 222 -13.38 -1.84 19.05
CA ASP A 222 -13.30 -2.80 17.94
C ASP A 222 -11.84 -2.93 17.42
N ALA A 223 -11.10 -1.83 17.35
CA ALA A 223 -9.70 -1.84 16.96
C ALA A 223 -8.82 -2.58 17.97
N ILE A 224 -9.09 -2.43 19.27
CA ILE A 224 -8.39 -3.14 20.35
C ILE A 224 -8.67 -4.64 20.28
N GLU A 225 -9.92 -5.04 20.08
CA GLU A 225 -10.30 -6.44 19.96
C GLU A 225 -9.64 -7.12 18.75
N THR A 226 -9.66 -6.45 17.59
CA THR A 226 -9.05 -6.97 16.36
C THR A 226 -7.52 -7.02 16.44
N ALA A 227 -6.89 -6.10 17.16
CA ALA A 227 -5.46 -6.16 17.49
C ALA A 227 -5.13 -7.20 18.58
N SER A 228 -6.14 -7.73 19.28
CA SER A 228 -6.06 -8.53 20.51
C SER A 228 -5.43 -7.79 21.70
N GLU A 229 -6.19 -7.69 22.78
CA GLU A 229 -5.75 -7.12 24.05
C GLU A 229 -4.47 -7.77 24.58
N THR A 230 -4.29 -9.07 24.35
CA THR A 230 -3.09 -9.78 24.78
C THR A 230 -1.83 -9.20 24.12
N TYR A 231 -1.89 -8.87 22.82
CA TYR A 231 -0.75 -8.28 22.12
C TYR A 231 -0.50 -6.84 22.56
N LEU A 232 -1.54 -6.06 22.85
CA LEU A 232 -1.39 -4.69 23.37
C LEU A 232 -0.72 -4.65 24.75
N SER A 233 -1.03 -5.62 25.61
CA SER A 233 -0.41 -5.70 26.95
C SER A 233 1.10 -5.98 26.90
N THR A 234 1.60 -6.54 25.79
CA THR A 234 3.02 -6.82 25.56
C THR A 234 3.67 -5.84 24.59
N ALA A 235 2.95 -4.85 24.10
CA ALA A 235 3.45 -3.94 23.08
C ALA A 235 4.54 -3.03 23.64
N SER A 236 5.69 -3.04 22.98
CA SER A 236 6.78 -2.08 23.21
C SER A 236 6.50 -0.70 22.61
N GLY A 237 5.58 -0.65 21.64
CA GLY A 237 5.07 0.60 21.09
C GLY A 237 3.76 0.43 20.33
N ILE A 238 3.02 1.53 20.19
CA ILE A 238 1.73 1.60 19.50
C ILE A 238 1.68 2.77 18.51
N LEU A 239 1.09 2.55 17.34
CA LEU A 239 0.67 3.58 16.40
C LEU A 239 -0.85 3.61 16.35
N VAL A 240 -1.44 4.75 16.69
CA VAL A 240 -2.89 4.98 16.63
C VAL A 240 -3.19 5.98 15.54
N ILE A 241 -4.08 5.63 14.62
CA ILE A 241 -4.51 6.48 13.51
C ILE A 241 -6.01 6.66 13.59
N ALA A 242 -6.46 7.90 13.84
CA ALA A 242 -7.88 8.25 13.84
C ALA A 242 -8.26 8.95 12.52
N CYS A 243 -9.25 8.44 11.82
CA CYS A 243 -9.72 8.95 10.54
C CYS A 243 -11.18 9.36 10.64
N GLY A 244 -11.55 10.54 10.16
CA GLY A 244 -12.93 11.05 10.18
C GLY A 244 -13.08 12.29 9.30
N ALA A 245 -14.31 12.79 9.13
CA ALA A 245 -14.57 14.03 8.41
C ALA A 245 -14.28 15.27 9.28
N GLU A 246 -14.76 16.46 8.90
CA GLU A 246 -14.65 17.68 9.72
C GLU A 246 -15.27 17.61 11.10
N THR A 247 -16.12 16.62 11.30
CA THR A 247 -16.73 16.39 12.59
C THR A 247 -15.76 15.74 13.59
N LEU A 248 -14.60 15.22 13.15
CA LEU A 248 -13.60 14.58 14.01
C LEU A 248 -12.87 15.63 14.85
N ARG A 249 -13.04 15.55 16.17
CA ARG A 249 -12.48 16.52 17.12
C ARG A 249 -11.20 16.01 17.77
N LEU A 250 -10.33 16.93 18.17
CA LEU A 250 -9.10 16.60 18.92
C LEU A 250 -9.39 15.78 20.19
N GLY A 251 -10.48 16.07 20.90
CA GLY A 251 -10.88 15.31 22.09
C GLY A 251 -11.20 13.84 21.80
N GLU A 252 -11.76 13.55 20.63
CA GLU A 252 -11.99 12.17 20.18
C GLU A 252 -10.65 11.49 19.86
N VAL A 253 -9.81 12.15 19.07
CA VAL A 253 -8.48 11.63 18.72
C VAL A 253 -7.65 11.32 19.97
N ALA A 254 -7.66 12.21 20.97
CA ALA A 254 -7.01 12.00 22.26
C ALA A 254 -7.64 10.84 23.05
N SER A 255 -8.97 10.73 23.07
CA SER A 255 -9.69 9.64 23.73
C SER A 255 -9.31 8.27 23.16
N ALA A 256 -9.20 8.14 21.83
CA ALA A 256 -8.73 6.91 21.20
C ALA A 256 -7.31 6.54 21.66
N LEU A 257 -6.39 7.50 21.71
CA LEU A 257 -5.03 7.27 22.20
C LEU A 257 -5.03 6.77 23.65
N TYR A 258 -5.77 7.43 24.54
CA TYR A 258 -5.84 7.04 25.95
C TYR A 258 -6.42 5.64 26.14
N GLN A 259 -7.49 5.31 25.41
CA GLN A 259 -8.11 3.99 25.48
C GLN A 259 -7.15 2.87 25.06
N VAL A 260 -6.42 3.04 23.96
CA VAL A 260 -5.44 2.05 23.50
C VAL A 260 -4.27 1.97 24.49
N HIS A 261 -3.75 3.12 24.93
CA HIS A 261 -2.61 3.16 25.86
C HIS A 261 -2.95 2.51 27.22
N ALA A 262 -4.19 2.63 27.69
CA ALA A 262 -4.68 1.97 28.90
C ALA A 262 -4.67 0.43 28.83
N ARG A 263 -4.56 -0.16 27.63
CA ARG A 263 -4.39 -1.61 27.43
C ARG A 263 -2.93 -2.05 27.36
N THR A 264 -1.99 -1.12 27.46
CA THR A 264 -0.55 -1.38 27.50
C THR A 264 -0.02 -1.40 28.93
N ARG A 265 1.25 -1.73 29.12
CA ARG A 265 1.93 -1.66 30.44
C ARG A 265 2.32 -0.23 30.87
N GLY A 266 1.97 0.78 30.07
CA GLY A 266 2.22 2.20 30.37
C GLY A 266 3.63 2.69 29.99
N ASP A 267 4.54 1.80 29.62
CA ASP A 267 5.88 2.10 29.11
C ASP A 267 5.99 2.05 27.59
N ALA A 268 4.90 1.70 26.89
CA ALA A 268 4.86 1.59 25.45
C ALA A 268 5.00 2.98 24.80
N GLU A 269 5.96 3.12 23.88
CA GLU A 269 6.10 4.33 23.06
C GLU A 269 4.85 4.48 22.16
N ALA A 270 4.22 5.65 22.16
CA ALA A 270 2.99 5.86 21.42
C ALA A 270 3.14 6.95 20.36
N VAL A 271 2.73 6.66 19.12
CA VAL A 271 2.61 7.63 18.04
C VAL A 271 1.14 7.74 17.67
N LEU A 272 0.65 8.98 17.64
CA LEU A 272 -0.70 9.33 17.24
C LEU A 272 -0.64 10.05 15.89
N ALA A 273 -1.48 9.62 14.96
CA ALA A 273 -1.75 10.34 13.73
C ALA A 273 -3.27 10.51 13.55
N SER A 274 -3.67 11.54 12.81
CA SER A 274 -5.06 11.72 12.41
C SER A 274 -5.16 12.00 10.92
N HIS A 275 -6.27 11.58 10.34
CA HIS A 275 -6.62 11.82 8.95
C HIS A 275 -8.00 12.46 8.86
N TYR A 276 -8.08 13.52 8.06
CA TYR A 276 -9.33 14.10 7.62
C TYR A 276 -9.77 13.56 6.25
N ASP A 277 -10.90 12.85 6.22
CA ASP A 277 -11.57 12.43 4.98
C ASP A 277 -13.06 12.77 5.04
N GLU A 278 -13.48 13.77 4.26
CA GLU A 278 -14.87 14.26 4.22
C GLU A 278 -15.90 13.16 4.00
N ARG A 279 -15.52 12.10 3.28
CA ARG A 279 -16.43 10.98 2.97
C ARG A 279 -16.77 10.11 4.14
N MET A 280 -15.97 10.18 5.20
CA MET A 280 -16.30 9.50 6.44
C MET A 280 -17.64 10.01 6.99
N GLY A 281 -18.03 11.25 6.67
CA GLY A 281 -19.30 11.83 7.10
C GLY A 281 -19.46 11.77 8.63
N ALA A 282 -20.39 10.92 9.09
CA ALA A 282 -20.63 10.70 10.52
C ALA A 282 -19.77 9.58 11.15
N PHE A 283 -19.03 8.83 10.33
CA PHE A 283 -18.18 7.73 10.76
C PHE A 283 -16.81 8.21 11.22
N VAL A 284 -16.22 7.45 12.14
CA VAL A 284 -14.82 7.52 12.52
C VAL A 284 -14.23 6.11 12.43
N ARG A 285 -13.03 6.02 11.88
CA ARG A 285 -12.24 4.79 11.83
C ARG A 285 -11.00 4.95 12.69
N VAL A 286 -10.76 4.00 13.57
CA VAL A 286 -9.55 3.93 14.39
C VAL A 286 -8.74 2.73 13.91
N THR A 287 -7.46 2.95 13.68
CA THR A 287 -6.51 1.89 13.30
C THR A 287 -5.38 1.88 14.30
N VAL A 288 -5.09 0.70 14.84
CA VAL A 288 -4.04 0.47 15.84
C VAL A 288 -3.02 -0.49 15.27
N VAL A 289 -1.74 -0.14 15.40
CA VAL A 289 -0.64 -1.08 15.15
C VAL A 289 0.20 -1.22 16.39
N ALA A 290 0.33 -2.44 16.89
CA ALA A 290 1.13 -2.78 18.05
C ALA A 290 2.47 -3.41 17.61
N ALA A 291 3.56 -2.93 18.20
CA ALA A 291 4.89 -3.49 18.06
C ALA A 291 5.20 -4.42 19.24
N ILE A 292 5.23 -5.73 19.00
CA ILE A 292 5.44 -6.79 20.01
C ILE A 292 6.75 -7.53 19.82
#